data_AF-A0A5Q4H1E7-F1
#
_entry.id   AF-A0A5Q4H1E7-F1
#
_cell.length_a   1.000
_cell.length_b   1.000
_cell.length_c   1.000
_cell.angle_alpha   90.00
_cell.angle_beta   90.00
_cell.angle_gamma   90.00
#
_symmetry.space_group_name_H-M   'P 1'
#
loop_
_entity.id
_entity.type
_entity.pdbx_description
1 polymer ?
#
loop_
_entity_poly.entity_id
_entity_poly.type
_entity_poly.pdbx_seq_one_letter_code
_entity_poly.pdbx_strand_id
1 'polypeptide(L)'
;MVLVLMLLGLTVFLFVFEIVRVDIAAVCIMVLIGLLGLVPGDQLFNGFASNAVISVIAVMILGAGLDRTGVMNVVAGFIVRIGGRSEPRISSLISSTVGLTSGFMQNTGATALFLPVVSRISARLDLPLSRLLMPMGFCAIVGGTITMVGSSPLILLNDLILTSNRSLPPGAEAMRPFELFAVAPVGLALLLAALIYFLLVGKWMLPKSDAKRAAAPGRTKRYFAEVYGIDGDVYEMLVTVDSPLVGMRIAEAEELEGAPLMLAIQNTDKPRLAPPAEEMIWVGTVLGVMGTREQVGEFALRNHLRLQPRLRTFGNLFNPTRAGISEVVIPPGSRLVGQTIGDARLRQRFGISVLAVNRREEIITEQLREQPLQVGDCLVSHSTWRDLASVARDKDFIVATDIPKEEQRPQKVPHALGFFALSLYLILFTDFQLSIALLTGAIGMILSGVLSMDEAYQSVSWSTVFLMASLIPLGFAMEVTGTAAWLAEQVLNAMGDVPEIFFQVALAVLATIFTLVMSNVGATVLLVPIAINIALVTGGNPAVYALIVGLATSNAFILPTHPVNALIMGPGGYKVKDFIRVGGLMSVLFLVVMLTVVNLIY
;
A
#
# COMPACT_ATOMS: atom_id res chain seq x y z
N MET A 1 41.02 8.62 -1.71
CA MET A 1 40.26 9.29 -2.79
C MET A 1 39.99 8.38 -3.99
N VAL A 2 40.98 7.96 -4.79
CA VAL A 2 40.73 7.17 -6.03
C VAL A 2 39.90 5.90 -5.78
N LEU A 3 40.20 5.12 -4.74
CA LEU A 3 39.40 3.94 -4.37
C LEU A 3 37.94 4.27 -4.05
N VAL A 4 37.70 5.39 -3.36
CA VAL A 4 36.34 5.85 -3.03
C VAL A 4 35.60 6.30 -4.29
N LEU A 5 36.27 6.98 -5.23
CA LEU A 5 35.69 7.32 -6.53
C LEU A 5 35.35 6.08 -7.37
N MET A 6 36.21 5.04 -7.34
CA MET A 6 35.89 3.77 -7.99
C MET A 6 34.67 3.09 -7.35
N LEU A 7 34.59 3.07 -6.03
CA LEU A 7 33.42 2.52 -5.32
C LEU A 7 32.16 3.33 -5.56
N LEU A 8 32.27 4.66 -5.62
CA LEU A 8 31.15 5.54 -5.97
C LEU A 8 30.65 5.25 -7.38
N GLY A 9 31.57 5.17 -8.35
CA GLY A 9 31.25 4.78 -9.73
C GLY A 9 30.62 3.40 -9.82
N LEU A 10 31.14 2.42 -9.06
CA LEU A 10 30.56 1.08 -8.96
C LEU A 10 29.16 1.11 -8.33
N THR A 11 28.95 1.91 -7.29
CA THR A 11 27.64 2.05 -6.62
C THR A 11 26.61 2.62 -7.58
N VAL A 12 26.96 3.71 -8.27
CA VAL A 12 26.11 4.33 -9.30
C VAL A 12 25.83 3.32 -10.41
N PHE A 13 26.84 2.62 -10.92
CA PHE A 13 26.68 1.60 -11.95
C PHE A 13 25.72 0.47 -11.51
N LEU A 14 25.92 -0.11 -10.32
CA LEU A 14 25.07 -1.20 -9.81
C LEU A 14 23.61 -0.75 -9.62
N PHE A 15 23.38 0.49 -9.18
CA PHE A 15 22.04 1.01 -9.00
C PHE A 15 21.35 1.36 -10.32
N VAL A 16 22.06 1.99 -11.25
CA VAL A 16 21.53 2.40 -12.56
C VAL A 16 21.13 1.20 -13.42
N PHE A 17 21.98 0.17 -13.44
CA PHE A 17 21.76 -1.00 -14.29
C PHE A 17 20.93 -2.10 -13.61
N GLU A 18 20.58 -1.94 -12.33
CA GLU A 18 19.80 -2.89 -11.54
C GLU A 18 20.24 -4.37 -11.71
N ILE A 19 21.55 -4.62 -11.90
CA ILE A 19 22.10 -5.95 -12.17
C ILE A 19 21.77 -6.92 -11.02
N VAL A 20 21.78 -6.37 -9.80
CA VAL A 20 21.35 -7.03 -8.57
C VAL A 20 20.40 -6.12 -7.83
N ARG A 21 19.63 -6.68 -6.89
CA ARG A 21 18.77 -5.88 -6.02
C ARG A 21 19.59 -4.81 -5.28
N VAL A 22 19.00 -3.62 -5.12
CA VAL A 22 19.67 -2.44 -4.56
C VAL A 22 20.20 -2.68 -3.14
N ASP A 23 19.49 -3.46 -2.33
CA ASP A 23 19.92 -3.86 -0.98
C ASP A 23 21.16 -4.77 -1.00
N ILE A 24 21.21 -5.72 -1.94
CA ILE A 24 22.40 -6.57 -2.15
C ILE A 24 23.59 -5.73 -2.60
N ALA A 25 23.38 -4.82 -3.58
CA ALA A 25 24.43 -3.92 -4.04
C ALA A 25 24.99 -3.07 -2.88
N ALA A 26 24.12 -2.50 -2.03
CA ALA A 26 24.54 -1.73 -0.87
C ALA A 26 25.40 -2.54 0.11
N VAL A 27 25.01 -3.79 0.41
CA VAL A 27 25.79 -4.69 1.27
C VAL A 27 27.14 -5.02 0.64
N CYS A 28 27.20 -5.28 -0.67
CA CYS A 28 28.46 -5.49 -1.38
C CYS A 28 29.39 -4.28 -1.25
N ILE A 29 28.87 -3.06 -1.42
CA ILE A 29 29.66 -1.83 -1.27
C ILE A 29 30.17 -1.69 0.16
N MET A 30 29.35 -1.92 1.19
CA MET A 30 29.78 -1.90 2.58
C MET A 30 30.92 -2.90 2.84
N VAL A 31 30.78 -4.14 2.36
CA VAL A 31 31.84 -5.16 2.52
C VAL A 31 33.12 -4.73 1.81
N LEU A 32 33.03 -4.17 0.59
CA LEU A 32 34.19 -3.67 -0.15
C LEU A 32 34.87 -2.49 0.58
N ILE A 33 34.10 -1.57 1.17
CA ILE A 33 34.66 -0.47 1.99
C ILE A 33 35.49 -1.03 3.16
N GLY A 34 34.98 -2.07 3.83
CA GLY A 34 35.67 -2.75 4.92
C GLY A 34 36.94 -3.48 4.46
N LEU A 35 36.84 -4.27 3.38
CA LEU A 35 37.97 -5.03 2.82
C LEU A 35 39.09 -4.12 2.31
N LEU A 36 38.73 -2.94 1.77
CA LEU A 36 39.69 -1.94 1.29
C LEU A 36 40.24 -1.06 2.43
N GLY A 37 39.78 -1.24 3.66
CA GLY A 37 40.24 -0.46 4.82
C GLY A 37 39.94 1.04 4.73
N LEU A 38 38.88 1.41 4.01
CA LEU A 38 38.52 2.83 3.80
C LEU A 38 37.83 3.44 5.03
N VAL A 39 37.28 2.60 5.90
CA VAL A 39 36.62 2.96 7.16
C VAL A 39 37.15 2.02 8.25
N PRO A 40 37.39 2.52 9.48
CA PRO A 40 37.76 1.67 10.62
C PRO A 40 36.75 0.53 10.82
N GLY A 41 37.24 -0.70 11.04
CA GLY A 41 36.38 -1.89 11.09
C GLY A 41 35.34 -1.87 12.22
N ASP A 42 35.63 -1.17 13.32
CA ASP A 42 34.71 -0.90 14.43
C ASP A 42 33.57 0.05 14.05
N GLN A 43 33.76 0.86 13.00
CA GLN A 43 32.77 1.82 12.53
C GLN A 43 31.99 1.36 11.29
N LEU A 44 32.46 0.32 10.62
CA LEU A 44 31.87 -0.19 9.38
C LEU A 44 30.39 -0.54 9.53
N PHE A 45 30.00 -1.14 10.66
CA PHE A 45 28.63 -1.59 10.90
C PHE A 45 27.79 -0.61 11.73
N ASN A 46 28.32 0.58 12.07
CA ASN A 46 27.59 1.56 12.88
C ASN A 46 26.29 2.05 12.22
N GLY A 47 26.17 1.93 10.89
CA GLY A 47 24.94 2.21 10.18
C GLY A 47 23.74 1.39 10.67
N PHE A 48 23.93 0.16 11.14
CA PHE A 48 22.86 -0.68 11.70
C PHE A 48 22.35 -0.20 13.07
N ALA A 49 23.22 0.48 13.83
CA ALA A 49 22.87 1.09 15.12
C ALA A 49 22.49 2.57 14.98
N SER A 50 22.35 3.09 13.75
CA SER A 50 22.05 4.48 13.49
C SER A 50 20.63 4.86 13.91
N ASN A 51 20.44 6.12 14.30
CA ASN A 51 19.14 6.60 14.76
C ASN A 51 18.09 6.49 13.66
N ALA A 52 18.48 6.80 12.42
CA ALA A 52 17.66 6.74 11.24
C ALA A 52 17.14 5.32 10.96
N VAL A 53 18.02 4.32 10.99
CA VAL A 53 17.63 2.92 10.71
C VAL A 53 16.63 2.41 11.74
N ILE A 54 16.89 2.65 13.02
CA ILE A 54 15.99 2.24 14.10
C ILE A 54 14.65 3.01 14.02
N SER A 55 14.69 4.30 13.68
CA SER A 55 13.49 5.12 13.47
C SER A 55 12.63 4.58 12.33
N VAL A 56 13.21 4.22 11.19
CA VAL A 56 12.45 3.63 10.07
C VAL A 56 11.76 2.33 10.47
N ILE A 57 12.46 1.44 11.19
CA ILE A 57 11.86 0.20 11.72
C ILE A 57 10.64 0.53 12.58
N ALA A 58 10.78 1.49 13.50
CA ALA A 58 9.69 1.89 14.39
C ALA A 58 8.50 2.50 13.63
N VAL A 59 8.74 3.34 12.62
CA VAL A 59 7.69 3.92 11.77
C VAL A 59 6.94 2.86 10.99
N MET A 60 7.63 1.87 10.44
CA MET A 60 7.01 0.75 9.73
C MET A 60 6.09 -0.05 10.65
N ILE A 61 6.53 -0.33 11.88
CA ILE A 61 5.74 -1.04 12.89
C ILE A 61 4.53 -0.21 13.33
N LEU A 62 4.71 1.09 13.63
CA LEU A 62 3.62 2.01 13.99
C LEU A 62 2.59 2.10 12.88
N GLY A 63 3.03 2.22 11.62
CA GLY A 63 2.18 2.26 10.45
C GLY A 63 1.36 0.98 10.28
N ALA A 64 1.97 -0.18 10.45
CA ALA A 64 1.28 -1.47 10.41
C ALA A 64 0.29 -1.64 11.58
N GLY A 65 0.63 -1.15 12.76
CA GLY A 65 -0.30 -1.14 13.91
C GLY A 65 -1.56 -0.31 13.63
N LEU A 66 -1.39 0.90 13.07
CA LEU A 66 -2.52 1.74 12.65
C LEU A 66 -3.39 1.04 11.59
N ASP A 67 -2.77 0.38 10.62
CA ASP A 67 -3.46 -0.38 9.58
C ASP A 67 -4.29 -1.55 10.16
N ARG A 68 -3.68 -2.35 11.04
CA ARG A 68 -4.33 -3.52 11.66
C ARG A 68 -5.55 -3.18 12.52
N THR A 69 -5.64 -1.96 13.03
CA THR A 69 -6.83 -1.50 13.75
C THR A 69 -7.96 -1.06 12.83
N GLY A 70 -7.74 -0.91 11.53
CA GLY A 70 -8.78 -0.48 10.59
C GLY A 70 -9.16 1.00 10.73
N VAL A 71 -8.32 1.85 11.34
CA VAL A 71 -8.47 3.33 11.39
C VAL A 71 -8.82 3.88 10.02
N MET A 72 -8.29 3.27 8.98
CA MET A 72 -8.41 3.75 7.61
C MET A 72 -9.78 3.51 6.99
N ASN A 73 -10.54 2.53 7.50
CA ASN A 73 -11.95 2.39 7.14
C ASN A 73 -12.79 3.55 7.71
N VAL A 74 -12.43 4.07 8.88
CA VAL A 74 -13.09 5.24 9.48
C VAL A 74 -12.81 6.48 8.64
N VAL A 75 -11.53 6.67 8.27
CA VAL A 75 -11.10 7.75 7.36
C VAL A 75 -11.80 7.64 6.00
N ALA A 76 -11.91 6.45 5.42
CA ALA A 76 -12.65 6.21 4.18
C ALA A 76 -14.13 6.63 4.28
N GLY A 77 -14.81 6.27 5.37
CA GLY A 77 -16.20 6.65 5.62
C GLY A 77 -16.38 8.17 5.73
N PHE A 78 -15.42 8.85 6.37
CA PHE A 78 -15.38 10.30 6.47
C PHE A 78 -15.19 10.97 5.10
N ILE A 79 -14.25 10.47 4.28
CA ILE A 79 -14.02 10.96 2.92
C ILE A 79 -15.30 10.89 2.08
N VAL A 80 -15.99 9.75 2.09
CA VAL A 80 -17.23 9.58 1.28
C VAL A 80 -18.35 10.48 1.78
N ARG A 81 -18.48 10.66 3.12
CA ARG A 81 -19.53 11.50 3.70
C ARG A 81 -19.37 12.97 3.32
N ILE A 82 -18.13 13.46 3.23
CA ILE A 82 -17.83 14.88 2.94
C ILE A 82 -17.70 15.15 1.44
N GLY A 83 -17.05 14.23 0.71
CA GLY A 83 -16.76 14.42 -0.72
C GLY A 83 -18.00 14.35 -1.63
N GLY A 84 -19.08 13.71 -1.18
CA GLY A 84 -20.34 13.62 -1.93
C GLY A 84 -20.21 12.75 -3.19
N ARG A 85 -20.62 13.27 -4.36
CA ARG A 85 -20.57 12.58 -5.68
C ARG A 85 -19.66 13.24 -6.71
N SER A 86 -19.06 14.39 -6.41
CA SER A 86 -18.25 15.12 -7.40
C SER A 86 -16.82 14.60 -7.45
N GLU A 87 -16.41 14.10 -8.63
CA GLU A 87 -15.06 13.59 -8.90
C GLU A 87 -13.91 14.50 -8.39
N PRO A 88 -13.85 15.82 -8.71
CA PRO A 88 -12.74 16.66 -8.28
C PRO A 88 -12.67 16.83 -6.76
N ARG A 89 -13.81 16.95 -6.06
CA ARG A 89 -13.82 17.05 -4.59
C ARG A 89 -13.37 15.75 -3.93
N ILE A 90 -13.72 14.61 -4.50
CA ILE A 90 -13.35 13.30 -3.95
C ILE A 90 -11.89 13.02 -4.20
N SER A 91 -11.39 13.30 -5.40
CA SER A 91 -9.98 13.18 -5.73
C SER A 91 -9.13 14.09 -4.84
N SER A 92 -9.51 15.36 -4.66
CA SER A 92 -8.79 16.28 -3.77
C SER A 92 -8.86 15.83 -2.30
N LEU A 93 -10.01 15.35 -1.84
CA LEU A 93 -10.18 14.92 -0.45
C LEU A 93 -9.33 13.66 -0.16
N ILE A 94 -9.40 12.65 -1.03
CA ILE A 94 -8.52 11.47 -0.97
C ILE A 94 -7.06 11.93 -0.96
N SER A 95 -6.64 12.71 -1.95
CA SER A 95 -5.24 13.13 -2.11
C SER A 95 -4.73 13.93 -0.91
N SER A 96 -5.55 14.84 -0.38
CA SER A 96 -5.21 15.62 0.82
C SER A 96 -5.10 14.75 2.06
N THR A 97 -6.01 13.79 2.24
CA THR A 97 -5.99 12.90 3.40
C THR A 97 -4.77 11.98 3.33
N VAL A 98 -4.51 11.36 2.16
CA VAL A 98 -3.34 10.50 1.98
C VAL A 98 -2.05 11.30 2.17
N GLY A 99 -1.95 12.50 1.58
CA GLY A 99 -0.76 13.33 1.75
C GLY A 99 -0.49 13.72 3.20
N LEU A 100 -1.51 14.14 3.95
CA LEU A 100 -1.35 14.45 5.38
C LEU A 100 -0.99 13.20 6.20
N THR A 101 -1.63 12.05 5.93
CA THR A 101 -1.29 10.79 6.61
C THR A 101 0.12 10.32 6.28
N SER A 102 0.58 10.51 5.05
CA SER A 102 1.94 10.17 4.61
C SER A 102 3.01 11.04 5.25
N GLY A 103 2.65 12.20 5.83
CA GLY A 103 3.56 12.97 6.67
C GLY A 103 3.97 12.22 7.95
N PHE A 104 3.21 11.21 8.37
CA PHE A 104 3.40 10.50 9.64
C PHE A 104 3.61 8.99 9.48
N MET A 105 3.45 8.48 8.26
CA MET A 105 3.58 7.08 7.90
C MET A 105 4.41 7.00 6.62
N GLN A 106 5.10 5.89 6.42
CA GLN A 106 5.89 5.72 5.21
C GLN A 106 5.04 5.78 3.95
N ASN A 107 5.50 6.53 2.94
CA ASN A 107 4.80 6.77 1.67
C ASN A 107 4.16 5.51 1.05
N THR A 108 4.92 4.41 1.01
CA THR A 108 4.46 3.12 0.46
C THR A 108 3.35 2.51 1.32
N GLY A 109 3.50 2.56 2.65
CA GLY A 109 2.51 2.04 3.59
C GLY A 109 1.20 2.81 3.49
N ALA A 110 1.25 4.14 3.51
CA ALA A 110 0.06 4.97 3.33
C ALA A 110 -0.65 4.66 2.00
N THR A 111 0.09 4.60 0.89
CA THR A 111 -0.48 4.30 -0.42
C THR A 111 -1.11 2.91 -0.49
N ALA A 112 -0.45 1.87 0.01
CA ALA A 112 -0.94 0.49 0.02
C ALA A 112 -2.27 0.36 0.75
N LEU A 113 -2.39 1.09 1.85
CA LEU A 113 -3.53 1.08 2.74
C LEU A 113 -4.71 1.90 2.18
N PHE A 114 -4.43 2.98 1.44
CA PHE A 114 -5.47 3.75 0.75
C PHE A 114 -5.90 3.14 -0.60
N LEU A 115 -5.07 2.34 -1.26
CA LEU A 115 -5.41 1.68 -2.53
C LEU A 115 -6.75 0.89 -2.50
N PRO A 116 -7.01 -0.01 -1.52
CA PRO A 116 -8.30 -0.70 -1.43
C PRO A 116 -9.45 0.22 -1.03
N VAL A 117 -9.17 1.28 -0.26
CA VAL A 117 -10.15 2.33 0.09
C VAL A 117 -10.59 3.07 -1.16
N VAL A 118 -9.66 3.59 -1.94
CA VAL A 118 -9.93 4.34 -3.18
C VAL A 118 -10.61 3.45 -4.21
N SER A 119 -10.21 2.18 -4.31
CA SER A 119 -10.88 1.20 -5.18
C SER A 119 -12.36 1.00 -4.80
N ARG A 120 -12.67 0.91 -3.50
CA ARG A 120 -14.06 0.84 -3.01
C ARG A 120 -14.85 2.12 -3.28
N ILE A 121 -14.22 3.29 -3.10
CA ILE A 121 -14.85 4.59 -3.37
C ILE A 121 -15.14 4.74 -4.87
N SER A 122 -14.17 4.40 -5.72
CA SER A 122 -14.30 4.37 -7.18
C SER A 122 -15.48 3.48 -7.61
N ALA A 123 -15.57 2.25 -7.10
CA ALA A 123 -16.66 1.33 -7.42
C ALA A 123 -18.03 1.83 -6.93
N ARG A 124 -18.08 2.42 -5.73
CA ARG A 124 -19.34 2.92 -5.14
C ARG A 124 -19.91 4.15 -5.86
N LEU A 125 -19.03 4.98 -6.43
CA LEU A 125 -19.39 6.26 -7.05
C LEU A 125 -19.30 6.23 -8.58
N ASP A 126 -18.96 5.08 -9.15
CA ASP A 126 -18.74 4.87 -10.59
C ASP A 126 -17.72 5.86 -11.20
N LEU A 127 -16.65 6.14 -10.45
CA LEU A 127 -15.55 7.01 -10.89
C LEU A 127 -14.38 6.18 -11.41
N PRO A 128 -13.68 6.61 -12.48
CA PRO A 128 -12.52 5.89 -12.99
C PRO A 128 -11.37 5.88 -11.97
N LEU A 129 -10.95 4.67 -11.55
CA LEU A 129 -9.88 4.47 -10.57
C LEU A 129 -8.55 5.15 -10.98
N SER A 130 -8.25 5.12 -12.28
CA SER A 130 -7.08 5.77 -12.89
C SER A 130 -7.06 7.30 -12.73
N ARG A 131 -8.17 7.95 -12.37
CA ARG A 131 -8.16 9.39 -12.06
C ARG A 131 -8.03 9.71 -10.58
N LEU A 132 -8.15 8.71 -9.71
CA LEU A 132 -8.00 8.86 -8.27
C LEU A 132 -6.60 8.44 -7.80
N LEU A 133 -6.00 7.42 -8.41
CA LEU A 133 -4.76 6.83 -7.91
C LEU A 133 -3.50 7.68 -8.13
N MET A 134 -3.32 8.30 -9.30
CA MET A 134 -2.15 9.14 -9.58
C MET A 134 -2.12 10.41 -8.72
N PRO A 135 -3.22 11.17 -8.56
CA PRO A 135 -3.27 12.28 -7.61
C PRO A 135 -2.97 11.85 -6.18
N MET A 136 -3.57 10.74 -5.74
CA MET A 136 -3.35 10.16 -4.41
C MET A 136 -1.88 9.80 -4.20
N GLY A 137 -1.26 9.07 -5.13
CA GLY A 137 0.12 8.61 -5.01
C GLY A 137 1.13 9.76 -5.02
N PHE A 138 0.95 10.76 -5.88
CA PHE A 138 1.83 11.93 -5.90
C PHE A 138 1.69 12.74 -4.62
N CYS A 139 0.46 12.93 -4.12
CA CYS A 139 0.25 13.60 -2.83
C CYS A 139 0.79 12.77 -1.65
N ALA A 140 0.82 11.44 -1.74
CA ALA A 140 1.49 10.60 -0.74
C ALA A 140 3.01 10.86 -0.72
N ILE A 141 3.66 10.85 -1.89
CA ILE A 141 5.11 11.13 -2.00
C ILE A 141 5.44 12.52 -1.46
N VAL A 142 4.68 13.55 -1.87
CA VAL A 142 4.84 14.92 -1.39
C VAL A 142 4.53 15.02 0.11
N GLY A 143 3.48 14.34 0.57
CA GLY A 143 3.08 14.28 1.96
C GLY A 143 4.18 13.80 2.90
N GLY A 144 5.00 12.85 2.43
CA GLY A 144 6.21 12.38 3.12
C GLY A 144 7.28 13.44 3.39
N THR A 145 7.14 14.64 2.85
CA THR A 145 8.02 15.80 3.09
C THR A 145 7.49 16.77 4.15
N ILE A 146 6.31 16.52 4.74
CA ILE A 146 5.71 17.37 5.79
C ILE A 146 6.42 17.21 7.13
N THR A 147 6.98 16.03 7.41
CA THR A 147 7.77 15.80 8.63
C THR A 147 9.07 15.09 8.29
N MET A 148 10.04 15.18 9.21
CA MET A 148 11.30 14.44 9.11
C MET A 148 11.13 12.91 9.13
N VAL A 149 9.93 12.41 9.45
CA VAL A 149 9.63 10.97 9.59
C VAL A 149 8.82 10.43 8.41
N GLY A 150 8.22 11.29 7.59
CA GLY A 150 7.35 10.87 6.49
C GLY A 150 8.08 10.11 5.37
N SER A 151 9.37 10.36 5.19
CA SER A 151 10.16 9.75 4.12
C SER A 151 11.55 9.29 4.57
N SER A 152 12.03 8.20 3.98
CA SER A 152 13.34 7.60 4.32
C SER A 152 14.52 8.56 4.10
N PRO A 153 14.57 9.37 3.01
CA PRO A 153 15.59 10.42 2.85
C PRO A 153 15.67 11.38 4.03
N LEU A 154 14.53 11.87 4.52
CA LEU A 154 14.50 12.86 5.60
C LEU A 154 14.84 12.23 6.96
N ILE A 155 14.40 10.99 7.22
CA ILE A 155 14.81 10.27 8.43
C ILE A 155 16.34 10.14 8.47
N LEU A 156 16.95 9.84 7.32
CA LEU A 156 18.39 9.65 7.20
C LEU A 156 19.19 10.96 7.22
N LEU A 157 18.59 12.07 6.81
CA LEU A 157 19.25 13.37 6.67
C LEU A 157 19.94 13.81 7.97
N ASN A 158 19.26 13.69 9.11
CA ASN A 158 19.83 14.09 10.40
C ASN A 158 21.06 13.26 10.78
N ASP A 159 21.08 11.96 10.48
CA ASP A 159 22.23 11.10 10.73
C ASP A 159 23.40 11.42 9.81
N LEU A 160 23.12 11.80 8.56
CA LEU A 160 24.15 12.26 7.63
C LEU A 160 24.73 13.61 8.09
N ILE A 161 23.90 14.56 8.53
CA ILE A 161 24.35 15.84 9.11
C ILE A 161 25.25 15.61 10.33
N LEU A 162 24.85 14.72 11.25
CA LEU A 162 25.65 14.38 12.43
C LEU A 162 26.97 13.70 12.09
N THR A 163 26.98 12.89 11.03
CA THR A 163 28.21 12.29 10.49
C THR A 163 29.12 13.39 9.92
N SER A 164 28.57 14.27 9.08
CA SER A 164 29.29 15.38 8.46
C SER A 164 29.87 16.38 9.45
N ASN A 165 29.20 16.59 10.59
CA ASN A 165 29.70 17.45 11.66
C ASN A 165 31.07 17.00 12.21
N ARG A 166 31.40 15.71 12.12
CA ARG A 166 32.70 15.18 12.58
C ARG A 166 33.86 15.56 11.66
N SER A 167 33.54 15.89 10.42
CA SER A 167 34.49 16.17 9.34
C SER A 167 34.50 17.65 8.95
N LEU A 168 33.79 18.51 9.70
CA LEU A 168 33.78 19.95 9.47
C LEU A 168 35.16 20.58 9.74
N PRO A 169 35.56 21.63 8.98
CA PRO A 169 36.80 22.35 9.23
C PRO A 169 36.87 22.93 10.65
N PRO A 170 38.06 23.00 11.29
CA PRO A 170 38.21 23.65 12.58
C PRO A 170 37.70 25.09 12.55
N GLY A 171 36.71 25.42 13.40
CA GLY A 171 36.10 26.74 13.49
C GLY A 171 34.77 26.90 12.74
N ALA A 172 34.31 25.91 11.98
CA ALA A 172 32.95 25.88 11.44
C ALA A 172 31.94 25.53 12.54
N GLU A 173 30.80 26.23 12.58
CA GLU A 173 29.71 25.90 13.51
C GLU A 173 29.10 24.54 13.17
N ALA A 174 28.92 23.70 14.20
CA ALA A 174 28.28 22.41 14.04
C ALA A 174 26.82 22.60 13.59
N MET A 175 26.42 21.90 12.53
CA MET A 175 25.06 21.90 12.03
C MET A 175 24.14 21.27 13.07
N ARG A 176 23.03 21.96 13.39
CA ARG A 176 21.99 21.39 14.26
C ARG A 176 21.09 20.46 13.44
N PRO A 177 20.73 19.27 13.97
CA PRO A 177 19.72 18.43 13.36
C PRO A 177 18.38 19.16 13.23
N PHE A 178 17.61 18.80 12.20
CA PHE A 178 16.27 19.34 11.99
C PHE A 178 15.27 18.68 12.94
N GLU A 179 14.44 19.50 13.60
CA GLU A 179 13.30 19.04 14.38
C GLU A 179 12.21 18.40 13.48
N LEU A 180 11.28 17.67 14.10
CA LEU A 180 10.25 16.90 13.40
C LEU A 180 9.49 17.70 12.32
N PHE A 181 9.11 18.94 12.64
CA PHE A 181 8.29 19.81 11.79
C PHE A 181 9.09 20.92 11.09
N ALA A 182 10.43 20.89 11.10
CA ALA A 182 11.24 21.89 10.42
C ALA A 182 10.89 21.98 8.91
N VAL A 183 10.61 20.83 8.29
CA VAL A 183 10.24 20.74 6.86
C VAL A 183 8.77 21.00 6.57
N ALA A 184 7.92 21.15 7.60
CA ALA A 184 6.48 21.27 7.44
C ALA A 184 6.04 22.45 6.54
N PRO A 185 6.64 23.65 6.61
CA PRO A 185 6.29 24.74 5.70
C PRO A 185 6.51 24.37 4.22
N VAL A 186 7.63 23.70 3.93
CA VAL A 186 7.97 23.24 2.57
C VAL A 186 7.02 22.14 2.14
N GLY A 187 6.84 21.10 2.98
CA GLY A 187 5.96 19.97 2.65
C GLY A 187 4.48 20.36 2.50
N LEU A 188 3.97 21.28 3.32
CA LEU A 188 2.61 21.81 3.18
C LEU A 188 2.45 22.65 1.92
N ALA A 189 3.43 23.51 1.59
CA ALA A 189 3.41 24.27 0.34
C ALA A 189 3.44 23.36 -0.88
N LEU A 190 4.26 22.31 -0.86
CA LEU A 190 4.31 21.30 -1.92
C LEU A 190 3.00 20.52 -2.02
N LEU A 191 2.39 20.13 -0.89
CA LEU A 191 1.10 19.42 -0.89
C LEU A 191 0.00 20.30 -1.48
N LEU A 192 -0.06 21.57 -1.08
CA LEU A 192 -0.99 22.54 -1.66
C LEU A 192 -0.76 22.72 -3.17
N ALA A 193 0.50 22.85 -3.60
CA ALA A 193 0.85 22.94 -5.01
C ALA A 193 0.43 21.70 -5.80
N ALA A 194 0.64 20.50 -5.24
CA ALA A 194 0.20 19.23 -5.83
C ALA A 194 -1.34 19.17 -5.96
N LEU A 195 -2.07 19.57 -4.91
CA LEU A 195 -3.53 19.60 -4.93
C LEU A 195 -4.07 20.58 -5.98
N ILE A 196 -3.51 21.79 -6.05
CA ILE A 196 -3.86 22.80 -7.06
C ILE A 196 -3.55 22.26 -8.46
N TYR A 197 -2.37 21.65 -8.63
CA TYR A 197 -1.95 21.03 -9.89
C TYR A 197 -2.97 20.00 -10.39
N PHE A 198 -3.37 19.05 -9.54
CA PHE A 198 -4.36 18.04 -9.93
C PHE A 198 -5.77 18.60 -10.11
N LEU A 199 -6.14 19.66 -9.39
CA LEU A 199 -7.43 20.32 -9.56
C LEU A 199 -7.52 21.08 -10.90
N LEU A 200 -6.43 21.71 -11.34
CA LEU A 200 -6.38 22.48 -12.58
C LEU A 200 -6.09 21.60 -13.81
N VAL A 201 -5.06 20.75 -13.71
CA VAL A 201 -4.47 19.99 -14.83
C VAL A 201 -5.00 18.56 -14.89
N GLY A 202 -5.46 17.99 -13.77
CA GLY A 202 -5.85 16.58 -13.67
C GLY A 202 -6.96 16.19 -14.65
N LYS A 203 -7.93 17.09 -14.91
CA LYS A 203 -9.02 16.85 -15.87
C LYS A 203 -8.55 16.64 -17.32
N TRP A 204 -7.39 17.18 -17.69
CA TRP A 204 -6.89 17.16 -19.08
C TRP A 204 -5.75 16.15 -19.27
N MET A 205 -4.98 15.90 -18.21
CA MET A 205 -3.71 15.17 -18.31
C MET A 205 -3.76 13.76 -17.73
N LEU A 206 -4.72 13.45 -16.86
CA LEU A 206 -4.89 12.10 -16.35
C LEU A 206 -5.42 11.17 -17.47
N PRO A 207 -4.76 10.03 -17.71
CA PRO A 207 -5.17 9.12 -18.77
C PRO A 207 -6.59 8.61 -18.49
N LYS A 208 -7.47 8.74 -19.49
CA LYS A 208 -8.72 7.98 -19.56
C LYS A 208 -8.36 6.55 -19.95
N SER A 209 -7.76 5.81 -19.04
CA SER A 209 -7.56 4.40 -19.28
C SER A 209 -8.92 3.72 -19.10
N ASP A 210 -9.52 3.27 -20.21
CA ASP A 210 -10.40 2.11 -20.25
C ASP A 210 -9.56 0.86 -19.94
N ALA A 211 -8.77 0.92 -18.86
CA ALA A 211 -7.91 -0.17 -18.47
C ALA A 211 -8.83 -1.38 -18.34
N LYS A 212 -8.54 -2.42 -19.14
CA LYS A 212 -8.98 -3.78 -18.82
C LYS A 212 -8.54 -4.01 -17.37
N ARG A 213 -9.55 -4.13 -16.54
CA ARG A 213 -9.80 -3.32 -15.35
C ARG A 213 -9.20 -3.84 -14.02
N ALA A 214 -7.94 -4.31 -13.90
CA ALA A 214 -7.29 -4.99 -12.72
C ALA A 214 -8.20 -5.58 -11.59
N ALA A 215 -8.09 -6.88 -11.28
CA ALA A 215 -9.05 -7.63 -10.44
C ALA A 215 -9.23 -7.11 -9.01
N ALA A 216 -10.11 -6.11 -8.83
CA ALA A 216 -10.68 -5.75 -7.55
C ALA A 216 -11.60 -6.88 -7.03
N PRO A 217 -11.97 -6.93 -5.73
CA PRO A 217 -12.94 -7.89 -5.20
C PRO A 217 -14.32 -7.84 -5.90
N GLY A 218 -14.64 -6.73 -6.57
CA GLY A 218 -15.82 -6.62 -7.44
C GLY A 218 -15.65 -7.21 -8.84
N ARG A 219 -14.42 -7.51 -9.29
CA ARG A 219 -14.10 -8.12 -10.59
C ARG A 219 -14.13 -9.64 -10.56
N THR A 220 -13.99 -10.25 -9.40
CA THR A 220 -14.30 -11.66 -9.15
C THR A 220 -15.65 -11.98 -9.81
N LYS A 221 -16.70 -11.20 -9.53
CA LYS A 221 -18.02 -11.34 -10.18
C LYS A 221 -17.97 -11.29 -11.72
N ARG A 222 -17.22 -10.36 -12.31
CA ARG A 222 -17.16 -10.17 -13.77
C ARG A 222 -16.31 -11.24 -14.47
N TYR A 223 -15.20 -11.67 -13.88
CA TYR A 223 -14.43 -12.81 -14.34
C TYR A 223 -15.26 -14.10 -14.26
N PHE A 224 -16.00 -14.30 -13.17
CA PHE A 224 -16.89 -15.46 -13.03
C PHE A 224 -18.08 -15.40 -14.00
N ALA A 225 -18.62 -14.21 -14.30
CA ALA A 225 -19.61 -14.02 -15.35
C ALA A 225 -19.04 -14.29 -16.76
N GLU A 226 -17.87 -13.73 -17.10
CA GLU A 226 -17.27 -13.85 -18.44
C GLU A 226 -16.70 -15.26 -18.72
N VAL A 227 -16.16 -15.94 -17.70
CA VAL A 227 -15.50 -17.26 -17.85
C VAL A 227 -16.46 -18.41 -17.55
N TYR A 228 -17.32 -18.29 -16.54
CA TYR A 228 -18.17 -19.39 -16.07
C TYR A 228 -19.66 -19.16 -16.31
N GLY A 229 -20.06 -18.04 -16.92
CA GLY A 229 -21.48 -17.72 -17.16
C GLY A 229 -22.28 -17.45 -15.89
N ILE A 230 -21.61 -17.23 -14.75
CA ILE A 230 -22.28 -16.96 -13.47
C ILE A 230 -22.71 -15.49 -13.45
N ASP A 231 -23.82 -15.21 -14.12
CA ASP A 231 -24.47 -13.89 -14.14
C ASP A 231 -25.61 -13.81 -13.12
N GLY A 232 -25.65 -12.70 -12.38
CA GLY A 232 -26.71 -12.47 -11.39
C GLY A 232 -26.28 -11.61 -10.22
N ASP A 233 -27.21 -10.82 -9.73
CA ASP A 233 -27.05 -10.07 -8.49
C ASP A 233 -27.55 -10.88 -7.30
N VAL A 234 -27.09 -10.51 -6.11
CA VAL A 234 -27.59 -11.14 -4.88
C VAL A 234 -28.79 -10.35 -4.37
N TYR A 235 -29.89 -11.07 -4.17
CA TYR A 235 -31.17 -10.52 -3.70
C TYR A 235 -31.59 -11.16 -2.39
N GLU A 236 -32.41 -10.43 -1.63
CA GLU A 236 -33.05 -10.92 -0.41
C GLU A 236 -34.53 -11.15 -0.68
N MET A 237 -35.02 -12.35 -0.36
CA MET A 237 -36.44 -12.70 -0.42
C MET A 237 -36.92 -13.06 0.98
N LEU A 238 -37.98 -12.41 1.45
CA LEU A 238 -38.66 -12.77 2.68
C LEU A 238 -39.76 -13.78 2.38
N VAL A 239 -39.72 -14.92 3.06
CA VAL A 239 -40.76 -15.94 3.01
C VAL A 239 -41.98 -15.44 3.76
N THR A 240 -43.08 -15.26 3.04
CA THR A 240 -44.35 -14.80 3.61
C THR A 240 -45.16 -15.98 4.16
N VAL A 241 -46.25 -15.67 4.87
CA VAL A 241 -47.19 -16.68 5.39
C VAL A 241 -47.86 -17.50 4.28
N ASP A 242 -48.02 -16.93 3.09
CA ASP A 242 -48.73 -17.56 1.96
C ASP A 242 -47.78 -18.31 1.01
N SER A 243 -46.48 -18.36 1.33
CA SER A 243 -45.49 -18.98 0.46
C SER A 243 -45.56 -20.51 0.51
N PRO A 244 -45.61 -21.20 -0.64
CA PRO A 244 -45.57 -22.65 -0.68
C PRO A 244 -44.20 -23.22 -0.24
N LEU A 245 -43.16 -22.37 -0.11
CA LEU A 245 -41.86 -22.78 0.42
C LEU A 245 -41.89 -23.08 1.92
N VAL A 246 -42.93 -22.65 2.65
CA VAL A 246 -43.02 -22.90 4.09
C VAL A 246 -43.14 -24.40 4.33
N GLY A 247 -42.19 -24.95 5.08
CA GLY A 247 -42.11 -26.39 5.36
C GLY A 247 -41.38 -27.20 4.29
N MET A 248 -40.84 -26.57 3.24
CA MET A 248 -39.94 -27.23 2.29
C MET A 248 -38.50 -27.23 2.80
N ARG A 249 -37.71 -28.20 2.35
CA ARG A 249 -36.25 -28.19 2.49
C ARG A 249 -35.62 -27.28 1.43
N ILE A 250 -34.45 -26.70 1.73
CA ILE A 250 -33.68 -25.90 0.76
C ILE A 250 -33.42 -26.70 -0.53
N ALA A 251 -33.12 -27.99 -0.41
CA ALA A 251 -32.98 -28.91 -1.54
C ALA A 251 -34.21 -28.92 -2.46
N GLU A 252 -35.40 -29.04 -1.88
CA GLU A 252 -36.66 -29.12 -2.62
C GLU A 252 -37.00 -27.77 -3.27
N ALA A 253 -36.68 -26.68 -2.58
CA ALA A 253 -36.88 -25.33 -3.11
C ALA A 253 -35.93 -24.99 -4.27
N GLU A 254 -34.69 -25.51 -4.26
CA GLU A 254 -33.72 -25.36 -5.36
C GLU A 254 -34.11 -26.17 -6.62
N GLU A 255 -34.93 -27.22 -6.47
CA GLU A 255 -35.42 -28.05 -7.58
C GLU A 255 -36.67 -27.47 -8.29
N LEU A 256 -37.27 -26.42 -7.73
CA LEU A 256 -38.41 -25.76 -8.35
C LEU A 256 -38.01 -25.09 -9.68
N GLU A 257 -38.92 -25.15 -10.65
CA GLU A 257 -38.71 -24.56 -11.96
C GLU A 257 -38.47 -23.04 -11.85
N GLY A 258 -37.32 -22.59 -12.38
CA GLY A 258 -36.90 -21.19 -12.32
C GLY A 258 -36.27 -20.77 -10.98
N ALA A 259 -36.00 -21.69 -10.06
CA ALA A 259 -35.39 -21.39 -8.77
C ALA A 259 -34.01 -20.71 -8.94
N PRO A 260 -33.78 -19.54 -8.31
CA PRO A 260 -32.46 -18.94 -8.24
C PRO A 260 -31.60 -19.69 -7.22
N LEU A 261 -30.28 -19.57 -7.34
CA LEU A 261 -29.36 -20.26 -6.47
C LEU A 261 -29.44 -19.73 -5.03
N MET A 262 -29.67 -20.62 -4.07
CA MET A 262 -29.77 -20.26 -2.65
C MET A 262 -28.37 -20.16 -2.02
N LEU A 263 -27.92 -18.94 -1.73
CA LEU A 263 -26.59 -18.67 -1.16
C LEU A 263 -26.60 -18.48 0.36
N ALA A 264 -27.70 -17.99 0.93
CA ALA A 264 -27.81 -17.70 2.35
C ALA A 264 -29.22 -17.95 2.89
N ILE A 265 -29.30 -18.21 4.19
CA ILE A 265 -30.56 -18.33 4.92
C ILE A 265 -30.45 -17.65 6.28
N GLN A 266 -31.56 -17.08 6.73
CA GLN A 266 -31.76 -16.64 8.11
C GLN A 266 -33.10 -17.18 8.60
N ASN A 267 -33.06 -18.31 9.32
CA ASN A 267 -34.19 -18.88 10.05
C ASN A 267 -34.22 -18.43 11.52
N THR A 268 -33.04 -18.37 12.16
CA THR A 268 -32.80 -17.91 13.54
C THR A 268 -32.12 -16.53 13.53
N ASP A 269 -31.87 -15.93 14.69
CA ASP A 269 -31.26 -14.59 14.79
C ASP A 269 -29.95 -14.41 14.01
N LYS A 270 -29.21 -15.49 13.70
CA LYS A 270 -27.94 -15.41 12.97
C LYS A 270 -28.07 -15.83 11.50
N PRO A 271 -27.75 -14.94 10.53
CA PRO A 271 -27.69 -15.31 9.13
C PRO A 271 -26.48 -16.21 8.87
N ARG A 272 -26.61 -17.17 7.95
CA ARG A 272 -25.52 -18.05 7.50
C ARG A 272 -25.42 -18.11 5.98
N LEU A 273 -24.20 -18.32 5.48
CA LEU A 273 -23.94 -18.65 4.07
C LEU A 273 -23.98 -20.17 3.89
N ALA A 274 -24.18 -20.60 2.65
CA ALA A 274 -24.19 -22.01 2.25
C ALA A 274 -25.17 -22.85 3.09
N PRO A 275 -26.49 -22.57 3.02
CA PRO A 275 -27.48 -23.32 3.79
C PRO A 275 -27.37 -24.83 3.51
N PRO A 276 -27.37 -25.69 4.55
CA PRO A 276 -27.48 -27.13 4.38
C PRO A 276 -28.74 -27.48 3.58
N ALA A 277 -28.62 -28.48 2.71
CA ALA A 277 -29.70 -28.95 1.86
C ALA A 277 -30.96 -29.39 2.64
N GLU A 278 -30.76 -29.97 3.82
CA GLU A 278 -31.85 -30.48 4.70
C GLU A 278 -32.48 -29.39 5.57
N GLU A 279 -32.02 -28.13 5.46
CA GLU A 279 -32.57 -27.06 6.28
C GLU A 279 -33.98 -26.70 5.83
N MET A 280 -34.91 -26.65 6.80
CA MET A 280 -36.32 -26.31 6.57
C MET A 280 -36.51 -24.81 6.45
N ILE A 281 -37.39 -24.39 5.55
CA ILE A 281 -37.79 -23.01 5.36
C ILE A 281 -39.05 -22.72 6.20
N TRP A 282 -39.03 -21.63 6.97
CA TRP A 282 -40.14 -21.23 7.84
C TRP A 282 -40.74 -19.88 7.40
N VAL A 283 -41.90 -19.54 7.98
CA VAL A 283 -42.48 -18.21 7.82
C VAL A 283 -41.52 -17.17 8.42
N GLY A 284 -41.26 -16.08 7.69
CA GLY A 284 -40.37 -15.02 8.12
C GLY A 284 -38.89 -15.29 7.84
N THR A 285 -38.55 -16.47 7.29
CA THR A 285 -37.20 -16.76 6.81
C THR A 285 -36.78 -15.76 5.75
N VAL A 286 -35.56 -15.25 5.84
CA VAL A 286 -34.94 -14.47 4.77
C VAL A 286 -34.02 -15.38 3.98
N LEU A 287 -34.22 -15.44 2.67
CA LEU A 287 -33.40 -16.19 1.72
C LEU A 287 -32.52 -15.21 0.94
N GLY A 288 -31.22 -15.49 0.90
CA GLY A 288 -30.26 -14.77 0.07
C GLY A 288 -30.02 -15.58 -1.19
N VAL A 289 -30.41 -15.05 -2.34
CA VAL A 289 -30.36 -15.76 -3.62
C VAL A 289 -29.54 -15.04 -4.66
N MET A 290 -28.98 -15.77 -5.61
CA MET A 290 -28.24 -15.23 -6.75
C MET A 290 -28.93 -15.62 -8.05
N GLY A 291 -29.16 -14.64 -8.91
CA GLY A 291 -29.79 -14.83 -10.22
C GLY A 291 -30.03 -13.49 -10.91
N THR A 292 -30.62 -13.53 -12.11
CA THR A 292 -30.99 -12.30 -12.83
C THR A 292 -32.20 -11.63 -12.16
N ARG A 293 -32.40 -10.34 -12.43
CA ARG A 293 -33.52 -9.60 -11.83
C ARG A 293 -34.86 -10.15 -12.31
N GLU A 294 -34.96 -10.54 -13.58
CA GLU A 294 -36.16 -11.17 -14.13
C GLU A 294 -36.45 -12.50 -13.43
N GLN A 295 -35.45 -13.40 -13.37
CA GLN A 295 -35.61 -14.73 -12.77
C GLN A 295 -36.02 -14.65 -11.29
N VAL A 296 -35.32 -13.84 -10.50
CA VAL A 296 -35.61 -13.70 -9.07
C VAL A 296 -36.97 -13.02 -8.86
N GLY A 297 -37.33 -12.06 -9.71
CA GLY A 297 -38.63 -11.40 -9.66
C GLY A 297 -39.80 -12.35 -9.95
N GLU A 298 -39.69 -13.13 -11.02
CA GLU A 298 -40.70 -14.13 -11.40
C GLU A 298 -40.83 -15.24 -10.34
N PHE A 299 -39.70 -15.76 -9.86
CA PHE A 299 -39.70 -16.77 -8.80
C PHE A 299 -40.34 -16.25 -7.52
N ALA A 300 -40.06 -15.00 -7.14
CA ALA A 300 -40.65 -14.39 -5.96
C ALA A 300 -42.16 -14.21 -6.10
N LEU A 301 -42.64 -13.77 -7.27
CA LEU A 301 -44.07 -13.61 -7.54
C LEU A 301 -44.82 -14.95 -7.55
N ARG A 302 -44.28 -15.96 -8.25
CA ARG A 302 -44.88 -17.31 -8.35
C ARG A 302 -45.02 -18.00 -6.99
N ASN A 303 -44.08 -17.72 -6.08
CA ASN A 303 -44.01 -18.37 -4.78
C ASN A 303 -44.40 -17.46 -3.59
N HIS A 304 -45.11 -16.35 -3.86
CA HIS A 304 -45.55 -15.41 -2.82
C HIS A 304 -44.43 -14.93 -1.88
N LEU A 305 -43.21 -14.77 -2.38
CA LEU A 305 -42.07 -14.23 -1.63
C LEU A 305 -42.02 -12.71 -1.78
N ARG A 306 -41.59 -12.02 -0.73
CA ARG A 306 -41.40 -10.56 -0.79
C ARG A 306 -39.93 -10.24 -1.08
N LEU A 307 -39.67 -9.75 -2.29
CA LEU A 307 -38.35 -9.25 -2.67
C LEU A 307 -38.01 -7.98 -1.88
N GLN A 308 -36.86 -7.97 -1.21
CA GLN A 308 -36.36 -6.82 -0.46
C GLN A 308 -35.60 -5.87 -1.40
N PRO A 309 -35.80 -4.55 -1.28
CA PRO A 309 -35.19 -3.57 -2.18
C PRO A 309 -33.68 -3.35 -1.94
N ARG A 310 -33.13 -3.83 -0.82
CA ARG A 310 -31.70 -3.78 -0.49
C ARG A 310 -31.33 -4.97 0.39
N LEU A 311 -30.07 -5.41 0.30
CA LEU A 311 -29.46 -6.38 1.21
C LEU A 311 -29.35 -5.78 2.62
N ARG A 312 -30.30 -6.10 3.51
CA ARG A 312 -30.30 -5.65 4.92
C ARG A 312 -29.77 -6.74 5.84
N THR A 313 -30.25 -7.96 5.65
CA THR A 313 -29.91 -9.11 6.49
C THR A 313 -28.52 -9.66 6.17
N PHE A 314 -28.24 -9.85 4.88
CA PHE A 314 -27.02 -10.49 4.42
C PHE A 314 -25.97 -9.50 3.89
N GLY A 315 -26.22 -8.19 3.97
CA GLY A 315 -25.30 -7.17 3.46
C GLY A 315 -23.87 -7.28 4.01
N ASN A 316 -23.71 -7.74 5.25
CA ASN A 316 -22.39 -8.01 5.85
C ASN A 316 -21.78 -9.36 5.43
N LEU A 317 -22.61 -10.35 5.08
CA LEU A 317 -22.17 -11.68 4.66
C LEU A 317 -21.78 -11.72 3.18
N PHE A 318 -22.47 -10.98 2.31
CA PHE A 318 -22.08 -10.80 0.91
C PHE A 318 -21.11 -9.64 0.69
N ASN A 319 -20.48 -9.16 1.77
CA ASN A 319 -19.44 -8.15 1.67
C ASN A 319 -18.19 -8.79 1.02
N PRO A 320 -17.67 -8.25 -0.09
CA PRO A 320 -16.49 -8.78 -0.77
C PRO A 320 -15.23 -8.89 0.11
N THR A 321 -15.18 -8.16 1.23
CA THR A 321 -14.08 -8.26 2.20
C THR A 321 -14.22 -9.42 3.20
N ARG A 322 -15.35 -10.14 3.21
CA ARG A 322 -15.61 -11.27 4.12
C ARG A 322 -16.01 -12.56 3.41
N ALA A 323 -16.62 -12.48 2.25
CA ALA A 323 -17.00 -13.63 1.44
C ALA A 323 -16.89 -13.29 -0.06
N GLY A 324 -16.78 -14.32 -0.89
CA GLY A 324 -16.73 -14.17 -2.33
C GLY A 324 -16.75 -15.50 -3.06
N ILE A 325 -16.67 -15.41 -4.39
CA ILE A 325 -16.50 -16.56 -5.26
C ILE A 325 -15.01 -16.92 -5.30
N SER A 326 -14.71 -18.21 -5.25
CA SER A 326 -13.38 -18.79 -5.15
C SER A 326 -13.31 -20.09 -5.94
N GLU A 327 -12.13 -20.39 -6.45
CA GLU A 327 -11.78 -21.61 -7.17
C GLU A 327 -11.01 -22.55 -6.24
N VAL A 328 -11.50 -23.79 -6.14
CA VAL A 328 -10.90 -24.84 -5.33
C VAL A 328 -10.75 -26.10 -6.18
N VAL A 329 -9.53 -26.59 -6.32
CA VAL A 329 -9.19 -27.76 -7.13
C VAL A 329 -9.16 -29.01 -6.27
N ILE A 330 -9.64 -30.13 -6.81
CA ILE A 330 -9.55 -31.46 -6.19
C ILE A 330 -8.19 -32.10 -6.55
N PRO A 331 -7.24 -32.25 -5.61
CA PRO A 331 -5.93 -32.82 -5.88
C PRO A 331 -5.95 -34.35 -6.05
N PRO A 332 -4.91 -34.93 -6.69
CA PRO A 332 -4.68 -36.37 -6.66
C PRO A 332 -4.57 -36.87 -5.22
N GLY A 333 -5.41 -37.84 -4.84
CA GLY A 333 -5.45 -38.41 -3.47
C GLY A 333 -6.47 -37.78 -2.53
N SER A 334 -7.29 -36.83 -3.01
CA SER A 334 -8.45 -36.33 -2.24
C SER A 334 -9.45 -37.46 -1.98
N ARG A 335 -9.95 -37.54 -0.74
CA ARG A 335 -10.96 -38.53 -0.33
C ARG A 335 -12.34 -38.27 -0.94
N LEU A 336 -12.52 -37.11 -1.57
CA LEU A 336 -13.76 -36.70 -2.22
C LEU A 336 -13.89 -37.26 -3.63
N VAL A 337 -12.81 -37.77 -4.22
CA VAL A 337 -12.83 -38.36 -5.57
C VAL A 337 -13.80 -39.54 -5.62
N GLY A 338 -14.72 -39.51 -6.58
CA GLY A 338 -15.76 -40.52 -6.77
C GLY A 338 -17.03 -40.30 -5.94
N GLN A 339 -17.04 -39.36 -4.99
CA GLN A 339 -18.27 -38.95 -4.29
C GLN A 339 -19.03 -37.92 -5.14
N THR A 340 -20.37 -37.94 -5.07
CA THR A 340 -21.17 -36.86 -5.64
C THR A 340 -21.03 -35.59 -4.80
N ILE A 341 -21.21 -34.41 -5.40
CA ILE A 341 -21.18 -33.14 -4.65
C ILE A 341 -22.22 -33.13 -3.51
N GLY A 342 -23.38 -33.76 -3.73
CA GLY A 342 -24.40 -33.95 -2.72
C GLY A 342 -23.91 -34.78 -1.52
N ASP A 343 -23.30 -35.94 -1.79
CA ASP A 343 -22.78 -36.85 -0.75
C ASP A 343 -21.59 -36.27 0.00
N ALA A 344 -20.76 -35.47 -0.69
CA ALA A 344 -19.61 -34.80 -0.10
C ALA A 344 -20.00 -33.75 0.97
N ARG A 345 -21.26 -33.29 0.97
CA ARG A 345 -21.84 -32.32 1.93
C ARG A 345 -20.97 -31.07 2.12
N LEU A 346 -20.45 -30.53 1.03
CA LEU A 346 -19.48 -29.43 1.04
C LEU A 346 -19.98 -28.17 1.78
N ARG A 347 -21.28 -27.86 1.65
CA ARG A 347 -21.94 -26.75 2.36
C ARG A 347 -21.86 -26.92 3.89
N GLN A 348 -22.15 -28.12 4.38
CA GLN A 348 -22.22 -28.41 5.82
C GLN A 348 -20.83 -28.63 6.44
N ARG A 349 -19.93 -29.34 5.75
CA ARG A 349 -18.61 -29.71 6.28
C ARG A 349 -17.58 -28.59 6.15
N PHE A 350 -17.63 -27.84 5.06
CA PHE A 350 -16.58 -26.90 4.67
C PHE A 350 -17.07 -25.46 4.50
N GLY A 351 -18.39 -25.19 4.59
CA GLY A 351 -18.94 -23.85 4.37
C GLY A 351 -18.85 -23.38 2.91
N ILE A 352 -18.71 -24.32 1.97
CA ILE A 352 -18.52 -24.04 0.54
C ILE A 352 -19.80 -24.38 -0.23
N SER A 353 -20.38 -23.38 -0.91
CA SER A 353 -21.43 -23.58 -1.89
C SER A 353 -20.84 -23.65 -3.30
N VAL A 354 -20.89 -24.82 -3.94
CA VAL A 354 -20.46 -24.98 -5.34
C VAL A 354 -21.46 -24.28 -6.27
N LEU A 355 -20.94 -23.44 -7.15
CA LEU A 355 -21.67 -22.70 -8.18
C LEU A 355 -21.51 -23.36 -9.56
N ALA A 356 -20.31 -23.86 -9.85
CA ALA A 356 -19.99 -24.54 -11.10
C ALA A 356 -18.81 -25.50 -10.89
N VAL A 357 -18.71 -26.50 -11.76
CA VAL A 357 -17.55 -27.38 -11.86
C VAL A 357 -16.91 -27.16 -13.22
N ASN A 358 -15.64 -26.78 -13.25
CA ASN A 358 -14.86 -26.78 -14.50
C ASN A 358 -14.02 -28.06 -14.56
N ARG A 359 -14.33 -28.87 -15.56
CA ARG A 359 -13.67 -30.13 -15.87
C ARG A 359 -13.12 -30.06 -17.29
N ARG A 360 -11.80 -29.96 -17.42
CA ARG A 360 -11.11 -29.99 -18.74
C ARG A 360 -11.71 -28.98 -19.74
N GLU A 361 -11.93 -27.75 -19.30
CA GLU A 361 -12.55 -26.65 -20.07
C GLU A 361 -14.06 -26.76 -20.32
N GLU A 362 -14.71 -27.83 -19.83
CA GLU A 362 -16.16 -27.94 -19.79
C GLU A 362 -16.70 -27.38 -18.47
N ILE A 363 -17.61 -26.42 -18.54
CA ILE A 363 -18.22 -25.78 -17.37
C ILE A 363 -19.59 -26.41 -17.15
N ILE A 364 -19.73 -27.12 -16.03
CA ILE A 364 -20.96 -27.75 -15.60
C ILE A 364 -21.61 -26.84 -14.57
N THR A 365 -22.84 -26.40 -14.84
CA THR A 365 -23.66 -25.57 -13.94
C THR A 365 -24.98 -26.22 -13.55
N GLU A 366 -25.41 -27.24 -14.29
CA GLU A 366 -26.68 -27.95 -14.09
C GLU A 366 -26.46 -29.26 -13.31
N GLN A 367 -27.48 -29.68 -12.55
CA GLN A 367 -27.51 -30.95 -11.80
C GLN A 367 -26.26 -31.20 -10.94
N LEU A 368 -25.66 -30.14 -10.40
CA LEU A 368 -24.36 -30.20 -9.70
C LEU A 368 -24.32 -31.23 -8.57
N ARG A 369 -25.45 -31.45 -7.88
CA ARG A 369 -25.52 -32.38 -6.72
C ARG A 369 -25.22 -33.82 -7.11
N GLU A 370 -25.59 -34.24 -8.31
CA GLU A 370 -25.43 -35.62 -8.80
C GLU A 370 -24.06 -35.87 -9.44
N GLN A 371 -23.30 -34.80 -9.71
CA GLN A 371 -22.02 -34.90 -10.39
C GLN A 371 -20.96 -35.55 -9.48
N PRO A 372 -20.31 -36.65 -9.91
CA PRO A 372 -19.20 -37.24 -9.18
C PRO A 372 -17.94 -36.38 -9.35
N LEU A 373 -17.24 -36.13 -8.23
CA LEU A 373 -16.00 -35.37 -8.20
C LEU A 373 -14.83 -36.19 -8.79
N GLN A 374 -14.05 -35.58 -9.67
CA GLN A 374 -12.88 -36.17 -10.31
C GLN A 374 -11.60 -35.43 -9.92
N VAL A 375 -10.46 -36.12 -10.07
CA VAL A 375 -9.14 -35.49 -9.89
C VAL A 375 -8.97 -34.39 -10.91
N GLY A 376 -8.57 -33.21 -10.44
CA GLY A 376 -8.38 -32.03 -11.28
C GLY A 376 -9.65 -31.22 -11.53
N ASP A 377 -10.82 -31.63 -11.03
CA ASP A 377 -12.01 -30.80 -11.06
C ASP A 377 -11.75 -29.48 -10.32
N CYS A 378 -12.06 -28.36 -10.97
CA CYS A 378 -12.01 -27.04 -10.37
C CYS A 378 -13.42 -26.62 -9.96
N LEU A 379 -13.67 -26.59 -8.65
CA LEU A 379 -14.93 -26.18 -8.06
C LEU A 379 -14.94 -24.65 -7.91
N VAL A 380 -15.78 -24.00 -8.71
CA VAL A 380 -16.11 -22.59 -8.51
C VAL A 380 -17.16 -22.52 -7.43
N SER A 381 -16.88 -21.79 -6.36
CA SER A 381 -17.67 -21.85 -5.14
C SER A 381 -17.76 -20.51 -4.42
N HIS A 382 -18.87 -20.28 -3.74
CA HIS A 382 -19.06 -19.14 -2.85
C HIS A 382 -18.89 -19.56 -1.39
N SER A 383 -18.02 -18.88 -0.66
CA SER A 383 -17.74 -19.14 0.77
C SER A 383 -17.26 -17.89 1.49
N THR A 384 -17.17 -17.94 2.83
CA THR A 384 -16.46 -16.90 3.56
C THR A 384 -14.95 -17.07 3.39
N TRP A 385 -14.18 -15.98 3.44
CA TRP A 385 -12.72 -16.05 3.39
C TRP A 385 -12.12 -16.85 4.55
N ARG A 386 -12.83 -16.91 5.69
CA ARG A 386 -12.47 -17.72 6.85
C ARG A 386 -12.64 -19.22 6.58
N ASP A 387 -13.74 -19.60 5.95
CA ASP A 387 -14.02 -21.01 5.62
C ASP A 387 -13.06 -21.46 4.51
N LEU A 388 -12.85 -20.62 3.49
CA LEU A 388 -11.86 -20.87 2.44
C LEU A 388 -10.44 -21.02 3.00
N ALA A 389 -10.06 -20.21 4.00
CA ALA A 389 -8.77 -20.34 4.67
C ALA A 389 -8.64 -21.64 5.48
N SER A 390 -9.76 -22.19 5.94
CA SER A 390 -9.80 -23.49 6.60
C SER A 390 -9.70 -24.63 5.60
N VAL A 391 -10.36 -24.50 4.45
CA VAL A 391 -10.28 -25.42 3.31
C VAL A 391 -8.87 -25.46 2.72
N ALA A 392 -8.18 -24.33 2.63
CA ALA A 392 -6.79 -24.25 2.17
C ALA A 392 -5.80 -25.04 3.04
N ARG A 393 -6.18 -25.42 4.28
CA ARG A 393 -5.38 -26.27 5.17
C ARG A 393 -5.75 -27.74 5.08
N ASP A 394 -6.86 -28.09 4.43
CA ASP A 394 -7.28 -29.47 4.24
C ASP A 394 -6.56 -30.09 3.03
N LYS A 395 -6.20 -31.37 3.13
CA LYS A 395 -5.48 -32.09 2.06
C LYS A 395 -6.39 -32.48 0.90
N ASP A 396 -7.70 -32.47 1.11
CA ASP A 396 -8.68 -32.84 0.10
C ASP A 396 -8.92 -31.73 -0.96
N PHE A 397 -8.25 -30.57 -0.82
CA PHE A 397 -8.42 -29.38 -1.66
C PHE A 397 -7.10 -28.63 -1.93
N ILE A 398 -7.02 -27.96 -3.08
CA ILE A 398 -6.02 -26.93 -3.38
C ILE A 398 -6.77 -25.64 -3.74
N VAL A 399 -6.61 -24.59 -2.95
CA VAL A 399 -7.26 -23.29 -3.23
C VAL A 399 -6.44 -22.52 -4.26
N ALA A 400 -7.03 -22.23 -5.41
CA ALA A 400 -6.40 -21.46 -6.49
C ALA A 400 -6.64 -19.95 -6.36
N THR A 401 -7.60 -19.54 -5.53
CA THR A 401 -7.92 -18.13 -5.28
C THR A 401 -7.13 -17.54 -4.12
N ASP A 402 -6.57 -16.35 -4.32
CA ASP A 402 -5.94 -15.59 -3.24
C ASP A 402 -6.96 -15.20 -2.18
N ILE A 403 -6.77 -15.71 -0.96
CA ILE A 403 -7.61 -15.37 0.19
C ILE A 403 -7.18 -13.99 0.69
N PRO A 404 -8.09 -13.00 0.80
CA PRO A 404 -7.77 -11.71 1.40
C PRO A 404 -7.29 -11.93 2.84
N LYS A 405 -5.98 -11.80 3.05
CA LYS A 405 -5.40 -11.78 4.40
C LYS A 405 -5.72 -10.44 5.03
N GLU A 406 -6.39 -10.44 6.17
CA GLU A 406 -6.18 -9.54 7.33
C GLU A 406 -7.43 -9.47 8.21
N GLU A 407 -7.41 -10.19 9.33
CA GLU A 407 -8.40 -10.05 10.39
C GLU A 407 -8.13 -8.72 11.12
N GLN A 408 -8.89 -7.68 10.76
CA GLN A 408 -8.79 -6.35 11.37
C GLN A 408 -9.23 -6.39 12.84
N ARG A 409 -8.59 -5.57 13.69
CA ARG A 409 -8.85 -5.47 15.15
C ARG A 409 -9.43 -4.08 15.51
N PRO A 410 -10.66 -3.73 15.08
CA PRO A 410 -11.24 -2.40 15.28
C PRO A 410 -11.38 -1.99 16.75
N GLN A 411 -11.52 -2.95 17.67
CA GLN A 411 -11.56 -2.68 19.10
C GLN A 411 -10.25 -2.09 19.67
N LYS A 412 -9.14 -2.18 18.93
CA LYS A 412 -7.82 -1.69 19.37
C LYS A 412 -7.45 -0.30 18.85
N VAL A 413 -8.34 0.37 18.09
CA VAL A 413 -8.13 1.73 17.58
C VAL A 413 -7.69 2.73 18.67
N PRO A 414 -8.32 2.78 19.86
CA PRO A 414 -7.89 3.74 20.91
C PRO A 414 -6.47 3.49 21.40
N HIS A 415 -6.04 2.22 21.51
CA HIS A 415 -4.68 1.89 21.91
C HIS A 415 -3.67 2.29 20.84
N ALA A 416 -3.96 1.99 19.56
CA ALA A 416 -3.08 2.37 18.46
C ALA A 416 -2.91 3.89 18.37
N LEU A 417 -4.01 4.65 18.40
CA LEU A 417 -3.95 6.11 18.38
C LEU A 417 -3.28 6.67 19.64
N GLY A 418 -3.53 6.08 20.81
CA GLY A 418 -2.91 6.48 22.08
C GLY A 418 -1.39 6.33 22.07
N PHE A 419 -0.86 5.18 21.63
CA PHE A 419 0.58 4.95 21.54
C PHE A 419 1.24 5.73 20.40
N PHE A 420 0.53 5.93 19.29
CA PHE A 420 1.00 6.82 18.23
C PHE A 420 1.11 8.28 18.72
N ALA A 421 0.10 8.77 19.43
CA ALA A 421 0.12 10.09 20.06
C ALA A 421 1.19 10.21 21.14
N LEU A 422 1.45 9.14 21.90
CA LEU A 422 2.55 9.10 22.86
C LEU A 422 3.92 9.26 22.17
N SER A 423 4.15 8.58 21.04
CA SER A 423 5.38 8.78 20.26
C SER A 423 5.52 10.22 19.79
N LEU A 424 4.45 10.84 19.26
CA LEU A 424 4.47 12.25 18.87
C LEU A 424 4.73 13.18 20.06
N TYR A 425 4.12 12.91 21.21
CA TYR A 425 4.35 13.67 22.43
C TYR A 425 5.82 13.62 22.85
N LEU A 426 6.43 12.44 22.85
CA LEU A 426 7.85 12.29 23.17
C LEU A 426 8.72 13.07 22.17
N ILE A 427 8.44 13.00 20.87
CA ILE A 427 9.22 13.73 19.86
C ILE A 427 9.13 15.26 20.04
N LEU A 428 7.97 15.78 20.46
CA LEU A 428 7.73 17.23 20.50
C LEU A 428 8.08 17.90 21.83
N PHE A 429 7.98 17.17 22.93
CA PHE A 429 8.10 17.74 24.28
C PHE A 429 9.30 17.22 25.05
N THR A 430 10.11 16.34 24.46
CA THR A 430 11.30 15.78 25.11
C THR A 430 12.50 15.76 24.17
N ASP A 431 13.70 15.77 24.74
CA ASP A 431 14.97 15.70 23.98
C ASP A 431 15.36 14.26 23.62
N PHE A 432 14.42 13.31 23.67
CA PHE A 432 14.71 11.93 23.30
C PHE A 432 15.00 11.81 21.81
N GLN A 433 15.93 10.92 21.51
CA GLN A 433 16.22 10.48 20.15
C GLN A 433 14.95 9.98 19.45
N LEU A 434 14.79 10.35 18.17
CA LEU A 434 13.64 10.00 17.33
C LEU A 434 13.34 8.49 17.39
N SER A 435 14.38 7.66 17.27
CA SER A 435 14.30 6.21 17.38
C SER A 435 13.64 5.72 18.67
N ILE A 436 14.02 6.27 19.83
CA ILE A 436 13.50 5.89 21.15
C ILE A 436 12.02 6.29 21.27
N ALA A 437 11.68 7.51 20.86
CA ALA A 437 10.32 8.00 20.92
C ALA A 437 9.36 7.17 20.06
N LEU A 438 9.78 6.81 18.84
CA LEU A 438 8.98 5.97 17.93
C LEU A 438 8.90 4.50 18.40
N LEU A 439 10.03 3.92 18.85
CA LEU A 439 10.04 2.55 19.40
C LEU A 439 9.13 2.41 20.61
N THR A 440 9.06 3.44 21.46
CA THR A 440 8.18 3.42 22.64
C THR A 440 6.71 3.22 22.24
N GLY A 441 6.23 3.91 21.20
CA GLY A 441 4.89 3.70 20.67
C GLY A 441 4.73 2.34 19.98
N ALA A 442 5.73 1.92 19.20
CA ALA A 442 5.72 0.63 18.51
C ALA A 442 5.60 -0.55 19.51
N ILE A 443 6.42 -0.54 20.56
CA ILE A 443 6.36 -1.54 21.64
C ILE A 443 5.05 -1.44 22.40
N GLY A 444 4.54 -0.23 22.67
CA GLY A 444 3.22 -0.05 23.27
C GLY A 444 2.09 -0.70 22.46
N MET A 445 2.11 -0.57 21.13
CA MET A 445 1.17 -1.26 20.24
C MET A 445 1.30 -2.79 20.33
N ILE A 446 2.53 -3.31 20.40
CA ILE A 446 2.77 -4.75 20.51
C ILE A 446 2.27 -5.28 21.87
N LEU A 447 2.64 -4.64 22.97
CA LEU A 447 2.26 -5.04 24.32
C LEU A 447 0.74 -4.96 24.57
N SER A 448 0.06 -3.99 23.94
CA SER A 448 -1.40 -3.86 24.03
C SER A 448 -2.17 -4.82 23.10
N GLY A 449 -1.47 -5.61 22.29
CA GLY A 449 -2.06 -6.56 21.34
C GLY A 449 -2.72 -5.89 20.13
N VAL A 450 -2.30 -4.68 19.76
CA VAL A 450 -2.64 -4.06 18.47
C VAL A 450 -2.01 -4.88 17.34
N LEU A 451 -0.74 -5.24 17.52
CA LEU A 451 0.09 -5.98 16.58
C LEU A 451 0.78 -7.14 17.31
N SER A 452 0.87 -8.33 16.70
CA SER A 452 1.74 -9.40 17.24
C SER A 452 3.21 -9.13 16.88
N MET A 453 4.15 -9.77 17.57
CA MET A 453 5.57 -9.63 17.25
C MET A 453 5.90 -10.14 15.84
N ASP A 454 5.26 -11.23 15.41
CA ASP A 454 5.43 -11.76 14.06
C ASP A 454 4.92 -10.79 12.99
N GLU A 455 3.77 -10.16 13.24
CA GLU A 455 3.23 -9.12 12.37
C GLU A 455 4.15 -7.90 12.32
N ALA A 456 4.78 -7.53 13.46
CA ALA A 456 5.78 -6.48 13.52
C ALA A 456 6.99 -6.81 12.64
N TYR A 457 7.57 -8.01 12.77
CA TYR A 457 8.71 -8.42 11.93
C TYR A 457 8.37 -8.49 10.44
N GLN A 458 7.14 -8.91 10.09
CA GLN A 458 6.67 -8.93 8.70
C GLN A 458 6.41 -7.53 8.14
N SER A 459 6.08 -6.55 8.99
CA SER A 459 5.84 -5.18 8.56
C SER A 459 7.11 -4.40 8.19
N VAL A 460 8.27 -4.84 8.68
CA VAL A 460 9.55 -4.18 8.44
C VAL A 460 10.07 -4.55 7.04
N SER A 461 10.32 -3.53 6.21
CA SER A 461 11.02 -3.72 4.93
C SER A 461 12.52 -3.86 5.17
N TRP A 462 12.96 -5.10 5.40
CA TRP A 462 14.36 -5.42 5.63
C TRP A 462 15.27 -4.95 4.49
N SER A 463 14.80 -4.95 3.23
CA SER A 463 15.56 -4.37 2.11
C SER A 463 15.89 -2.89 2.33
N THR A 464 14.95 -2.09 2.84
CA THR A 464 15.18 -0.67 3.13
C THR A 464 16.15 -0.49 4.30
N VAL A 465 15.99 -1.31 5.35
CA VAL A 465 16.88 -1.32 6.53
C VAL A 465 18.33 -1.59 6.13
N PHE A 466 18.57 -2.68 5.39
CA PHE A 466 19.91 -3.04 4.93
C PHE A 466 20.49 -2.02 3.95
N LEU A 467 19.66 -1.46 3.07
CA LEU A 467 20.06 -0.41 2.14
C LEU A 467 20.58 0.84 2.88
N MET A 468 19.81 1.36 3.84
CA MET A 468 20.23 2.53 4.63
C MET A 468 21.48 2.23 5.45
N ALA A 469 21.46 1.14 6.22
CA ALA A 469 22.56 0.78 7.11
C ALA A 469 23.89 0.57 6.36
N SER A 470 23.83 -0.04 5.17
CA SER A 470 25.03 -0.38 4.39
C SER A 470 25.58 0.80 3.58
N LEU A 471 24.79 1.84 3.32
CA LEU A 471 25.25 3.01 2.58
C LEU A 471 25.80 4.12 3.48
N ILE A 472 25.39 4.23 4.75
CA ILE A 472 25.95 5.22 5.69
C ILE A 472 27.50 5.19 5.72
N PRO A 473 28.18 4.02 5.77
CA PRO A 473 29.64 3.95 5.72
C PRO A 473 30.26 4.52 4.43
N LEU A 474 29.54 4.47 3.30
CA LEU A 474 30.01 5.07 2.05
C LEU A 474 30.07 6.59 2.15
N GLY A 475 29.04 7.22 2.75
CA GLY A 475 29.04 8.65 3.04
C GLY A 475 30.21 9.04 3.95
N PHE A 476 30.43 8.27 5.01
CA PHE A 476 31.56 8.47 5.93
C PHE A 476 32.93 8.32 5.21
N ALA A 477 33.08 7.32 4.35
CA ALA A 477 34.30 7.13 3.56
C ALA A 477 34.57 8.32 2.62
N MET A 478 33.51 8.92 2.05
CA MET A 478 33.65 10.12 1.20
C MET A 478 34.17 11.33 1.96
N GLU A 479 33.76 11.50 3.21
CA GLU A 479 34.20 12.60 4.06
C GLU A 479 35.63 12.41 4.56
N VAL A 480 35.92 11.27 5.22
CA VAL A 480 37.24 11.02 5.83
C VAL A 480 38.36 11.03 4.78
N THR A 481 38.06 10.61 3.55
CA THR A 481 39.06 10.60 2.46
C THR A 481 39.18 11.92 1.70
N GLY A 482 38.41 12.95 2.07
CA GLY A 482 38.37 14.24 1.37
C GLY A 482 37.73 14.20 -0.02
N THR A 483 37.11 13.08 -0.40
CA THR A 483 36.53 12.89 -1.74
C THR A 483 35.33 13.82 -1.97
N ALA A 484 34.52 14.07 -0.94
CA ALA A 484 33.38 14.99 -1.03
C ALA A 484 33.84 16.45 -1.25
N ALA A 485 34.89 16.90 -0.53
CA ALA A 485 35.48 18.22 -0.70
C ALA A 485 36.08 18.40 -2.10
N TRP A 486 36.81 17.40 -2.60
CA TRP A 486 37.34 17.42 -3.96
C TRP A 486 36.25 17.49 -5.03
N LEU A 487 35.15 16.72 -4.88
CA LEU A 487 34.02 16.80 -5.79
C LEU A 487 33.37 18.20 -5.78
N ALA A 488 33.24 18.82 -4.60
CA ALA A 488 32.74 20.17 -4.47
C ALA A 488 33.60 21.17 -5.25
N GLU A 489 34.93 21.13 -5.09
CA GLU A 489 35.85 21.99 -5.85
C GLU A 489 35.71 21.81 -7.37
N GLN A 490 35.55 20.57 -7.85
CA GLN A 490 35.34 20.32 -9.28
C GLN A 490 34.02 20.93 -9.79
N VAL A 491 32.95 20.87 -8.99
CA VAL A 491 31.67 21.49 -9.33
C VAL A 491 31.82 23.01 -9.40
N LEU A 492 32.53 23.63 -8.45
CA LEU A 492 32.80 25.08 -8.47
C LEU A 492 33.63 25.48 -9.70
N ASN A 493 34.69 24.74 -10.02
CA ASN A 493 35.52 25.02 -11.20
C ASN A 493 34.71 24.91 -12.51
N ALA A 494 33.75 24.00 -12.58
CA ALA A 494 32.89 23.83 -13.75
C ALA A 494 31.82 24.92 -13.87
N MET A 495 31.27 25.39 -12.75
CA MET A 495 30.19 26.39 -12.74
C MET A 495 30.69 27.85 -12.76
N GLY A 496 31.92 28.09 -12.27
CA GLY A 496 32.49 29.43 -12.15
C GLY A 496 31.86 30.26 -11.02
N ASP A 497 32.02 31.58 -11.10
CA ASP A 497 31.45 32.53 -10.13
C ASP A 497 29.97 32.80 -10.44
N VAL A 498 29.09 31.92 -9.95
CA VAL A 498 27.64 32.04 -10.09
C VAL A 498 26.99 32.20 -8.72
N PRO A 499 25.85 32.92 -8.62
CA PRO A 499 25.12 33.06 -7.37
C PRO A 499 24.74 31.71 -6.73
N GLU A 500 24.66 31.65 -5.40
CA GLU A 500 24.38 30.44 -4.61
C GLU A 500 23.16 29.65 -5.11
N ILE A 501 22.10 30.35 -5.55
CA ILE A 501 20.87 29.73 -6.08
C ILE A 501 21.14 28.79 -7.25
N PHE A 502 22.16 29.05 -8.09
CA PHE A 502 22.50 28.17 -9.20
C PHE A 502 23.08 26.84 -8.72
N PHE A 503 23.90 26.85 -7.67
CA PHE A 503 24.40 25.62 -7.05
C PHE A 503 23.26 24.82 -6.42
N GLN A 504 22.33 25.49 -5.74
CA GLN A 504 21.14 24.84 -5.18
C GLN A 504 20.25 24.21 -6.25
N VAL A 505 19.98 24.93 -7.34
CA VAL A 505 19.21 24.42 -8.49
C VAL A 505 19.93 23.22 -9.12
N ALA A 506 21.23 23.33 -9.36
CA ALA A 506 22.03 22.24 -9.92
C ALA A 506 21.99 20.99 -9.04
N LEU A 507 22.14 21.15 -7.72
CA LEU A 507 22.04 20.06 -6.75
C LEU A 507 20.65 19.45 -6.69
N ALA A 508 19.60 20.26 -6.69
CA ALA A 508 18.22 19.77 -6.64
C ALA A 508 17.85 19.01 -7.93
N VAL A 509 18.30 19.48 -9.09
CA VAL A 509 18.14 18.79 -10.38
C VAL A 509 18.96 17.49 -10.39
N LEU A 510 20.21 17.52 -9.92
CA LEU A 510 21.06 16.33 -9.83
C LEU A 510 20.45 15.28 -8.91
N ALA A 511 19.94 15.68 -7.74
CA ALA A 511 19.23 14.81 -6.80
C ALA A 511 17.97 14.21 -7.42
N THR A 512 17.21 15.00 -8.19
CA THR A 512 16.05 14.54 -8.95
C THR A 512 16.47 13.47 -9.97
N ILE A 513 17.50 13.73 -10.77
CA ILE A 513 17.99 12.78 -11.78
C ILE A 513 18.47 11.49 -11.12
N PHE A 514 19.25 11.58 -10.05
CA PHE A 514 19.76 10.42 -9.34
C PHE A 514 18.61 9.59 -8.79
N THR A 515 17.62 10.20 -8.11
CA THR A 515 16.48 9.44 -7.57
C THR A 515 15.56 8.82 -8.61
N LEU A 516 15.61 9.25 -9.88
CA LEU A 516 14.88 8.59 -10.96
C LEU A 516 15.51 7.27 -11.38
N VAL A 517 16.81 7.13 -11.16
CA VAL A 517 17.62 6.02 -11.64
C VAL A 517 18.08 5.10 -10.50
N MET A 518 18.13 5.60 -9.27
CA MET A 518 18.52 4.86 -8.07
C MET A 518 17.48 5.00 -6.95
N SER A 519 17.68 4.29 -5.84
CA SER A 519 16.85 4.48 -4.64
C SER A 519 16.99 5.88 -4.03
N ASN A 520 15.89 6.46 -3.54
CA ASN A 520 15.91 7.77 -2.89
C ASN A 520 16.92 7.83 -1.71
N VAL A 521 17.01 6.73 -0.95
CA VAL A 521 17.98 6.56 0.14
C VAL A 521 19.40 6.66 -0.40
N GLY A 522 19.72 5.90 -1.45
CA GLY A 522 21.05 5.92 -2.03
C GLY A 522 21.42 7.30 -2.56
N ALA A 523 20.51 7.97 -3.28
CA ALA A 523 20.74 9.31 -3.80
C ALA A 523 21.06 10.30 -2.65
N THR A 524 20.35 10.19 -1.54
CA THR A 524 20.53 11.06 -0.37
C THR A 524 21.89 10.84 0.29
N VAL A 525 22.28 9.58 0.51
CA VAL A 525 23.58 9.25 1.12
C VAL A 525 24.75 9.77 0.30
N LEU A 526 24.65 9.70 -1.04
CA LEU A 526 25.73 10.15 -1.92
C LEU A 526 25.81 11.68 -2.00
N LEU A 527 24.66 12.35 -2.14
CA LEU A 527 24.62 13.76 -2.49
C LEU A 527 24.68 14.69 -1.28
N VAL A 528 24.21 14.27 -0.10
CA VAL A 528 24.23 15.13 1.09
C VAL A 528 25.65 15.55 1.48
N PRO A 529 26.64 14.64 1.61
CA PRO A 529 28.01 15.05 1.93
C PRO A 529 28.61 16.00 0.88
N ILE A 530 28.30 15.78 -0.41
CA ILE A 530 28.76 16.65 -1.50
C ILE A 530 28.12 18.04 -1.36
N ALA A 531 26.81 18.11 -1.09
CA ALA A 531 26.08 19.36 -0.95
C ALA A 531 26.56 20.19 0.25
N ILE A 532 26.83 19.54 1.38
CA ILE A 532 27.42 20.18 2.57
C ILE A 532 28.78 20.79 2.21
N ASN A 533 29.65 20.05 1.50
CA ASN A 533 30.96 20.58 1.11
C ASN A 533 30.85 21.73 0.09
N ILE A 534 29.91 21.68 -0.86
CA ILE A 534 29.67 22.79 -1.78
C ILE A 534 29.22 24.04 -1.01
N ALA A 535 28.34 23.90 -0.01
CA ALA A 535 27.90 25.01 0.82
C ALA A 535 29.07 25.66 1.58
N LEU A 536 29.95 24.84 2.17
CA LEU A 536 31.13 25.33 2.89
C LEU A 536 32.07 26.14 2.00
N VAL A 537 32.26 25.74 0.74
CA VAL A 537 33.14 26.47 -0.20
C VAL A 537 32.45 27.71 -0.77
N THR A 538 31.13 27.67 -0.98
CA THR A 538 30.35 28.81 -1.51
C THR A 538 29.95 29.83 -0.43
N GLY A 539 30.17 29.52 0.85
CA GLY A 539 29.76 30.37 1.98
C GLY A 539 28.29 30.24 2.37
N GLY A 540 27.54 29.33 1.73
CA GLY A 540 26.14 29.05 2.04
C GLY A 540 25.95 28.20 3.30
N ASN A 541 24.72 28.13 3.81
CA ASN A 541 24.39 27.31 4.98
C ASN A 541 24.43 25.80 4.64
N PRO A 542 25.34 25.01 5.23
CA PRO A 542 25.48 23.59 4.87
C PRO A 542 24.28 22.72 5.23
N ALA A 543 23.57 23.07 6.31
CA ALA A 543 22.34 22.36 6.69
C ALA A 543 21.23 22.58 5.66
N VAL A 544 21.16 23.77 5.06
CA VAL A 544 20.16 24.10 4.01
C VAL A 544 20.45 23.34 2.72
N TYR A 545 21.71 23.25 2.31
CA TYR A 545 22.11 22.45 1.14
C TYR A 545 21.82 20.96 1.33
N ALA A 546 22.09 20.43 2.53
CA ALA A 546 21.72 19.07 2.91
C ALA A 546 20.19 18.87 2.84
N LEU A 547 19.41 19.83 3.34
CA LEU A 547 17.95 19.80 3.30
C LEU A 547 17.40 19.83 1.88
N ILE A 548 17.95 20.68 1.00
CA ILE A 548 17.59 20.75 -0.43
C ILE A 548 17.76 19.38 -1.08
N VAL A 549 18.89 18.71 -0.84
CA VAL A 549 19.12 17.35 -1.35
C VAL A 549 18.11 16.37 -0.75
N GLY A 550 17.92 16.36 0.57
CA GLY A 550 16.99 15.44 1.24
C GLY A 550 15.53 15.57 0.76
N LEU A 551 15.09 16.79 0.44
CA LEU A 551 13.79 17.05 -0.16
C LEU A 551 13.76 16.69 -1.65
N ALA A 552 14.78 17.06 -2.42
CA ALA A 552 14.84 16.83 -3.86
C ALA A 552 14.94 15.34 -4.23
N THR A 553 15.52 14.49 -3.37
CA THR A 553 15.49 13.03 -3.57
C THR A 553 14.11 12.41 -3.37
N SER A 554 13.12 13.18 -2.90
CA SER A 554 11.70 12.76 -2.92
C SER A 554 10.99 13.11 -4.23
N ASN A 555 11.65 13.81 -5.16
CA ASN A 555 11.11 14.22 -6.46
C ASN A 555 11.11 13.07 -7.50
N ALA A 556 10.45 11.96 -7.17
CA ALA A 556 10.44 10.75 -7.99
C ALA A 556 9.12 10.58 -8.77
N PHE A 557 8.70 11.60 -9.54
CA PHE A 557 7.40 11.57 -10.25
C PHE A 557 7.49 11.12 -11.72
N ILE A 558 8.65 11.31 -12.38
CA ILE A 558 8.79 11.13 -13.83
C ILE A 558 8.78 9.64 -14.23
N LEU A 559 9.34 8.77 -13.39
CA LEU A 559 9.41 7.33 -13.63
C LEU A 559 8.72 6.56 -12.49
N PRO A 560 8.14 5.37 -12.77
CA PRO A 560 7.50 4.54 -11.76
C PRO A 560 8.49 3.71 -10.93
N THR A 561 9.69 4.23 -10.67
CA THR A 561 10.73 3.58 -9.85
C THR A 561 10.44 3.70 -8.35
N HIS A 562 9.74 4.76 -7.94
CA HIS A 562 9.30 4.91 -6.56
C HIS A 562 8.26 3.85 -6.18
N PRO A 563 8.35 3.18 -5.01
CA PRO A 563 7.42 2.11 -4.62
C PRO A 563 5.95 2.52 -4.66
N VAL A 564 5.62 3.77 -4.32
CA VAL A 564 4.26 4.33 -4.46
C VAL A 564 3.78 4.32 -5.90
N ASN A 565 4.62 4.77 -6.84
CA ASN A 565 4.27 4.84 -8.25
C ASN A 565 4.11 3.43 -8.85
N ALA A 566 5.02 2.51 -8.50
CA ALA A 566 4.93 1.10 -8.90
C ALA A 566 3.63 0.45 -8.40
N LEU A 567 3.26 0.71 -7.15
CA LEU A 567 2.05 0.18 -6.52
C LEU A 567 0.76 0.65 -7.21
N ILE A 568 0.70 1.91 -7.64
CA ILE A 568 -0.49 2.44 -8.34
C ILE A 568 -0.49 2.14 -9.84
N MET A 569 0.67 1.82 -10.43
CA MET A 569 0.82 1.58 -11.87
C MET A 569 -0.08 0.46 -12.38
N GLY A 570 -0.07 -0.69 -11.71
CA GLY A 570 -0.89 -1.85 -12.08
C GLY A 570 -2.39 -1.58 -11.95
N PRO A 571 -2.90 -1.25 -10.75
CA PRO A 571 -4.33 -0.99 -10.52
C PRO A 571 -4.87 0.21 -11.31
N GLY A 572 -4.06 1.24 -11.53
CA GLY A 572 -4.41 2.42 -12.32
C GLY A 572 -4.32 2.22 -13.83
N GLY A 573 -3.72 1.13 -14.29
CA GLY A 573 -3.48 0.86 -15.70
C GLY A 573 -2.61 1.92 -16.37
N TYR A 574 -1.62 2.46 -15.64
CA TYR A 574 -0.72 3.50 -16.12
C TYR A 574 0.45 2.92 -16.90
N LYS A 575 0.92 3.66 -17.90
CA LYS A 575 2.17 3.38 -18.62
C LYS A 575 3.25 4.38 -18.20
N VAL A 576 4.51 4.04 -18.46
CA VAL A 576 5.66 4.93 -18.19
C VAL A 576 5.46 6.32 -18.85
N LYS A 577 4.87 6.36 -20.05
CA LYS A 577 4.54 7.62 -20.75
C LYS A 577 3.59 8.53 -19.96
N ASP A 578 2.67 7.96 -19.19
CA ASP A 578 1.74 8.73 -18.36
C ASP A 578 2.47 9.40 -17.20
N PHE A 579 3.41 8.68 -16.56
CA PHE A 579 4.29 9.24 -15.53
C PHE A 579 5.23 10.31 -16.08
N ILE A 580 5.82 10.12 -17.27
CA ILE A 580 6.68 11.17 -17.85
C ILE A 580 5.87 12.45 -18.11
N ARG A 581 4.65 12.32 -18.66
CA ARG A 581 3.79 13.47 -18.97
C ARG A 581 3.30 14.19 -17.71
N VAL A 582 2.77 13.47 -16.73
CA VAL A 582 2.18 14.06 -15.51
C VAL A 582 3.24 14.36 -14.45
N GLY A 583 4.21 13.47 -14.30
CA GLY A 583 5.35 13.63 -13.41
C GLY A 583 6.33 14.70 -13.87
N GLY A 584 6.59 14.88 -15.16
CA GLY A 584 7.51 15.91 -15.64
C GLY A 584 7.13 17.32 -15.19
N LEU A 585 5.88 17.72 -15.42
CA LEU A 585 5.39 19.03 -14.99
C LEU A 585 5.33 19.15 -13.45
N MET A 586 4.91 18.08 -12.77
CA MET A 586 4.90 18.05 -11.31
C MET A 586 6.32 18.16 -10.72
N SER A 587 7.33 17.53 -11.33
CA SER A 587 8.72 17.58 -10.87
C SER A 587 9.32 18.97 -11.00
N VAL A 588 9.00 19.70 -12.07
CA VAL A 588 9.41 21.11 -12.21
C VAL A 588 8.71 21.96 -11.15
N LEU A 589 7.40 21.79 -10.97
CA LEU A 589 6.64 22.49 -9.93
C LEU A 589 7.20 22.21 -8.53
N PHE A 590 7.55 20.96 -8.25
CA PHE A 590 8.15 20.52 -6.99
C PHE A 590 9.46 21.27 -6.73
N LEU A 591 10.37 21.31 -7.72
CA LEU A 591 11.65 22.00 -7.58
C LEU A 591 11.48 23.51 -7.34
N VAL A 592 10.61 24.16 -8.11
CA VAL A 592 10.36 25.60 -7.97
C VAL A 592 9.79 25.93 -6.60
N VAL A 593 8.75 25.22 -6.16
CA VAL A 593 8.11 25.46 -4.86
C VAL A 593 9.08 25.14 -3.72
N MET A 594 9.78 24.00 -3.78
CA MET A 594 10.74 23.60 -2.76
C MET A 594 11.85 24.65 -2.61
N LEU A 595 12.53 25.03 -3.69
CA LEU A 595 13.62 26.01 -3.63
C LEU A 595 13.13 27.39 -3.18
N THR A 596 11.95 27.82 -3.65
CA THR A 596 11.39 29.12 -3.26
C THR A 596 11.09 29.16 -1.76
N VAL A 597 10.46 28.12 -1.21
CA VAL A 597 10.08 28.09 0.20
C VAL A 597 11.29 27.88 1.09
N VAL A 598 12.26 27.04 0.67
CA VAL A 598 13.50 26.84 1.42
C VAL A 598 14.26 28.16 1.55
N ASN A 599 14.55 28.87 0.46
CA ASN A 599 15.29 30.14 0.50
C ASN A 599 14.53 31.31 1.15
N LEU A 600 13.21 31.19 1.31
CA LEU A 600 12.41 32.22 1.97
C LEU A 600 12.38 32.05 3.49
N ILE A 601 12.56 30.82 3.97
CA ILE A 601 12.45 30.45 5.40
C ILE A 601 13.81 30.26 6.05
N TYR A 602 14.75 29.68 5.32
CA TYR A 602 16.12 29.36 5.76
C TYR A 602 17.13 30.20 4.98
#